data_AF-A0A645ECR9-F1
#
_entry.id   AF-A0A645ECR9-F1
#
_cell.length_a   1.000
_cell.length_b   1.000
_cell.length_c   1.000
_cell.angle_alpha   90.00
_cell.angle_beta   90.00
_cell.angle_gamma   90.00
#
_symmetry.space_group_name_H-M   'P 1'
#
loop_
_entity.id
_entity.type
_entity.pdbx_description
1 polymer ?
#
loop_
_entity_poly.entity_id
_entity_poly.type
_entity_poly.pdbx_seq_one_letter_code
_entity_poly.pdbx_strand_id
1 'polypeptide(L)'
;MLVDYSLGIEEACRNLNNFEINFEKLNEMLEHIGNLFKMDYLQMIEHSKLVKFQPPTKDVTTRQNSKLDSLNEASRFQNLLYINYACLLKLFILSNESPEKPRTELMIEYINFLDKEIDLISVAMLIFGYHFFSGNSTIKRMVHPAKKTVEYKIHALWNAAIDLTFPTLVSKNFAKDGTIPVFTTCDERLWIIFNSMKVKVLFTENTKIDVPPIMEMDLSATNWNKEDLKSVNEYFWQVQMSRKNKFIFEKIDINDMLSNLRDICMRLENKAKIYM
;
A
#
# COMPACT_ATOMS: atom_id res chain seq x y z
N MET A 1 -3.70 -26.43 -0.38
CA MET A 1 -3.31 -25.01 -0.52
C MET A 1 -4.11 -24.24 0.52
N LEU A 2 -3.46 -23.52 1.44
CA LEU A 2 -4.16 -22.63 2.36
C LEU A 2 -4.39 -21.31 1.62
N VAL A 3 -5.64 -20.89 1.46
CA VAL A 3 -5.98 -19.61 0.81
C VAL A 3 -6.48 -18.66 1.89
N ASP A 4 -5.71 -17.61 2.16
CA ASP A 4 -6.15 -16.53 3.05
C ASP A 4 -6.77 -15.40 2.23
N TYR A 5 -8.10 -15.32 2.27
CA TYR A 5 -8.90 -14.28 1.62
C TYR A 5 -9.38 -13.22 2.62
N SER A 6 -8.98 -13.29 3.88
CA SER A 6 -9.58 -12.49 4.95
C SER A 6 -9.34 -10.99 4.80
N LEU A 7 -8.16 -10.59 4.33
CA LEU A 7 -7.84 -9.18 4.06
C LEU A 7 -8.67 -8.61 2.89
N GLY A 8 -8.84 -9.39 1.83
CA GLY A 8 -9.64 -8.97 0.67
C GLY A 8 -11.13 -8.86 1.01
N ILE A 9 -11.67 -9.76 1.84
CA ILE A 9 -13.04 -9.66 2.34
C ILE A 9 -13.18 -8.42 3.24
N GLU A 10 -12.25 -8.20 4.17
CA GLU A 10 -12.32 -7.04 5.07
C GLU A 10 -12.36 -5.74 4.28
N GLU A 11 -11.46 -5.54 3.31
CA GLU A 11 -11.46 -4.37 2.43
C GLU A 11 -12.79 -4.23 1.68
N ALA A 12 -13.22 -5.29 1.00
CA ALA A 12 -14.41 -5.25 0.15
C ALA A 12 -15.67 -4.91 0.94
N CYS A 13 -15.71 -5.21 2.23
CA CYS A 13 -16.86 -4.96 3.10
C CYS A 13 -16.87 -3.57 3.76
N ARG A 14 -15.85 -2.73 3.51
CA ARG A 14 -15.79 -1.37 4.06
C ARG A 14 -16.72 -0.43 3.31
N ASN A 15 -17.45 0.42 4.05
CA ASN A 15 -18.25 1.48 3.46
C ASN A 15 -17.36 2.57 2.82
N LEU A 16 -17.82 3.09 1.69
CA LEU A 16 -17.15 4.08 0.88
C LEU A 16 -17.07 5.43 1.60
N ASN A 17 -18.06 5.81 2.38
CA ASN A 17 -18.08 7.11 3.06
C ASN A 17 -17.13 7.18 4.28
N ASN A 18 -17.26 6.24 5.21
CA ASN A 18 -16.67 6.32 6.54
C ASN A 18 -15.66 5.21 6.83
N PHE A 19 -15.60 4.17 6.01
CA PHE A 19 -14.69 3.02 6.18
C PHE A 19 -15.04 2.08 7.35
N GLU A 20 -16.26 2.16 7.86
CA GLU A 20 -16.80 1.15 8.77
C GLU A 20 -17.07 -0.16 8.03
N ILE A 21 -17.12 -1.28 8.76
CA ILE A 21 -17.46 -2.58 8.20
C ILE A 21 -18.98 -2.68 8.01
N ASN A 22 -19.40 -2.96 6.78
CA ASN A 22 -20.75 -3.42 6.49
C ASN A 22 -20.87 -4.91 6.86
N PHE A 23 -21.47 -5.19 8.01
CA PHE A 23 -21.60 -6.56 8.53
C PHE A 23 -22.53 -7.45 7.69
N GLU A 24 -23.54 -6.88 7.03
CA GLU A 24 -24.42 -7.64 6.13
C GLU A 24 -23.61 -8.16 4.94
N LYS A 25 -22.85 -7.28 4.29
CA LYS A 25 -21.95 -7.64 3.19
C LYS A 25 -20.85 -8.60 3.64
N LEU A 26 -20.30 -8.41 4.84
CA LEU A 26 -19.27 -9.30 5.40
C LEU A 26 -19.79 -10.73 5.58
N ASN A 27 -20.98 -10.89 6.17
CA ASN A 27 -21.57 -12.20 6.38
C ASN A 27 -21.88 -12.89 5.04
N GLU A 28 -22.44 -12.15 4.08
CA GLU A 28 -22.71 -12.65 2.72
C GLU A 28 -21.41 -13.11 2.03
N MET A 29 -20.36 -12.29 2.06
CA MET A 29 -19.07 -12.64 1.42
C MET A 29 -18.39 -13.82 2.09
N LEU A 30 -18.38 -13.90 3.42
CA LEU A 30 -17.81 -15.03 4.16
C LEU A 30 -18.53 -16.34 3.85
N GLU A 31 -19.86 -16.30 3.78
CA GLU A 31 -20.67 -17.46 3.40
C GLU A 31 -20.34 -17.92 1.98
N HIS A 32 -20.40 -17.01 1.00
CA HIS A 32 -20.20 -17.36 -0.40
C HIS A 32 -18.77 -17.84 -0.71
N ILE A 33 -17.75 -17.12 -0.23
CA ILE A 33 -16.35 -17.50 -0.44
C ILE A 33 -16.03 -18.77 0.35
N GLY A 34 -16.52 -18.88 1.58
CA GLY A 34 -16.36 -20.08 2.40
C GLY A 34 -16.99 -21.32 1.74
N ASN A 35 -18.17 -21.19 1.12
CA ASN A 35 -18.82 -22.26 0.39
C ASN A 35 -18.06 -22.64 -0.89
N LEU A 36 -17.54 -21.64 -1.63
CA LEU A 36 -16.71 -21.88 -2.82
C LEU A 36 -15.49 -22.77 -2.51
N PHE A 37 -14.77 -22.47 -1.42
CA PHE A 37 -13.59 -23.23 -1.02
C PHE A 37 -13.90 -24.59 -0.38
N LYS A 38 -15.18 -24.89 -0.10
CA LYS A 38 -15.64 -26.23 0.33
C LYS A 38 -16.02 -27.12 -0.85
N MET A 39 -16.22 -26.57 -2.04
CA MET A 39 -16.61 -27.31 -3.23
C MET A 39 -15.39 -27.85 -3.98
N ASP A 40 -15.50 -29.07 -4.49
CA ASP A 40 -14.59 -29.58 -5.51
C ASP A 40 -14.94 -29.03 -6.92
N TYR A 41 -14.08 -29.31 -7.90
CA TYR A 41 -14.25 -28.80 -9.27
C TYR A 41 -15.59 -29.21 -9.91
N LEU A 42 -16.05 -30.46 -9.71
CA LEU A 42 -17.30 -30.94 -10.28
C LEU A 42 -18.49 -30.27 -9.59
N GLN A 43 -18.44 -30.16 -8.26
CA GLN A 43 -19.43 -29.44 -7.47
C GLN A 43 -19.54 -27.97 -7.88
N MET A 44 -18.42 -27.31 -8.18
CA MET A 44 -18.42 -25.93 -8.69
C MET A 44 -19.13 -25.83 -10.06
N ILE A 45 -18.90 -26.78 -10.98
CA ILE A 45 -19.57 -26.82 -12.29
C ILE A 45 -21.08 -27.06 -12.13
N GLU A 46 -21.48 -27.95 -11.23
CA GLU A 46 -22.90 -28.21 -10.98
C GLU A 46 -23.57 -27.00 -10.32
N HIS A 47 -22.92 -26.42 -9.32
CA HIS A 47 -23.40 -25.22 -8.64
C HIS A 47 -23.58 -24.05 -9.62
N SER A 48 -22.64 -23.82 -10.54
CA SER A 48 -22.74 -22.73 -11.51
C SER A 48 -23.95 -22.85 -12.46
N LYS A 49 -24.44 -24.06 -12.70
CA LYS A 49 -25.65 -24.32 -13.51
C LYS A 49 -26.94 -24.09 -12.74
N LEU A 50 -26.91 -24.23 -11.42
CA LEU A 50 -28.08 -24.18 -10.55
C LEU A 50 -28.25 -22.83 -9.85
N VAL A 51 -27.18 -22.03 -9.76
CA VAL A 51 -27.20 -20.78 -9.00
C VAL A 51 -28.20 -19.80 -9.63
N LYS A 52 -29.12 -19.29 -8.81
CA LYS A 52 -29.97 -18.17 -9.19
C LYS A 52 -29.23 -16.90 -8.81
N PHE A 53 -29.09 -15.99 -9.76
CA PHE A 53 -28.46 -14.70 -9.49
C PHE A 53 -29.28 -13.93 -8.45
N GLN A 54 -28.72 -13.77 -7.26
CA GLN A 54 -29.17 -12.82 -6.26
C GLN A 54 -28.27 -11.59 -6.36
N PRO A 55 -28.82 -10.38 -6.45
CA PRO A 55 -28.00 -9.18 -6.49
C PRO A 55 -27.25 -9.07 -5.16
N PRO A 56 -25.92 -8.86 -5.19
CA PRO A 56 -25.12 -8.81 -3.97
C PRO A 56 -25.44 -7.56 -3.15
N THR A 57 -25.20 -7.61 -1.84
CA THR A 57 -25.27 -6.43 -0.98
C THR A 57 -24.26 -5.38 -1.46
N LYS A 58 -24.78 -4.21 -1.83
CA LYS A 58 -24.00 -3.07 -2.32
C LYS A 58 -23.96 -1.98 -1.26
N ASP A 59 -22.82 -1.34 -1.19
CA ASP A 59 -22.71 -0.07 -0.47
C ASP A 59 -23.43 1.03 -1.28
N VAL A 60 -24.32 1.75 -0.60
CA VAL A 60 -25.14 2.84 -1.13
C VAL A 60 -24.66 4.21 -0.67
N THR A 61 -23.60 4.26 0.14
CA THR A 61 -23.06 5.51 0.67
C THR A 61 -22.35 6.34 -0.40
N THR A 62 -22.31 7.65 -0.20
CA THR A 62 -21.72 8.60 -1.13
C THR A 62 -20.28 8.93 -0.78
N ARG A 63 -19.49 9.33 -1.78
CA ARG A 63 -18.10 9.74 -1.56
C ARG A 63 -18.06 11.05 -0.78
N GLN A 64 -17.26 11.06 0.28
CA GLN A 64 -16.92 12.26 1.04
C GLN A 64 -15.76 13.02 0.39
N ASN A 65 -15.65 14.31 0.70
CA ASN A 65 -14.55 15.18 0.25
C ASN A 65 -13.27 15.03 1.10
N SER A 66 -13.29 14.15 2.10
CA SER A 66 -12.17 13.84 2.97
C SER A 66 -12.17 12.37 3.38
N LYS A 67 -10.99 11.86 3.73
CA LYS A 67 -10.80 10.51 4.27
C LYS A 67 -10.15 10.49 5.65
N LEU A 68 -10.02 11.65 6.27
CA LEU A 68 -9.39 11.78 7.58
C LEU A 68 -10.18 11.06 8.69
N ASP A 69 -11.51 11.06 8.61
CA ASP A 69 -12.34 10.34 9.59
C ASP A 69 -12.19 8.82 9.42
N SER A 70 -12.08 8.35 8.17
CA SER A 70 -11.85 6.94 7.83
C SER A 70 -10.53 6.38 8.38
N LEU A 71 -9.55 7.22 8.69
CA LEU A 71 -8.30 6.78 9.32
C LEU A 71 -8.51 6.28 10.76
N ASN A 72 -9.56 6.75 11.44
CA ASN A 72 -9.85 6.36 12.82
C ASN A 72 -10.52 4.98 12.91
N GLU A 73 -11.04 4.47 11.79
CA GLU A 73 -11.70 3.18 11.76
C GLU A 73 -10.71 2.03 11.95
N ALA A 74 -11.00 1.19 12.93
CA ALA A 74 -10.17 0.03 13.25
C ALA A 74 -10.10 -0.90 12.03
N SER A 75 -8.88 -1.22 11.60
CA SER A 75 -8.63 -2.15 10.48
C SER A 75 -7.34 -2.93 10.64
N ARG A 76 -7.25 -4.10 10.02
CA ARG A 76 -6.03 -4.92 10.06
C ARG A 76 -4.83 -4.26 9.38
N PHE A 77 -5.08 -3.25 8.57
CA PHE A 77 -4.07 -2.50 7.83
C PHE A 77 -3.98 -1.03 8.27
N GLN A 78 -4.61 -0.64 9.38
CA GLN A 78 -4.74 0.76 9.83
C GLN A 78 -3.40 1.49 9.87
N ASN A 79 -2.40 0.94 10.56
CA ASN A 79 -1.09 1.59 10.69
C ASN A 79 -0.40 1.80 9.34
N LEU A 80 -0.50 0.81 8.44
CA LEU A 80 0.08 0.93 7.09
C LEU A 80 -0.71 1.91 6.23
N LEU A 81 -2.02 2.01 6.46
CA LEU A 81 -2.90 2.91 5.72
C LEU A 81 -2.56 4.37 5.95
N TYR A 82 -2.30 4.78 7.20
CA TYR A 82 -1.80 6.12 7.51
C TYR A 82 -0.56 6.47 6.69
N ILE A 83 0.43 5.57 6.70
CA ILE A 83 1.71 5.83 6.07
C ILE A 83 1.57 5.85 4.55
N ASN A 84 0.89 4.86 3.97
CA ASN A 84 0.66 4.79 2.52
C ASN A 84 -0.15 6.00 2.02
N TYR A 85 -1.18 6.41 2.77
CA TYR A 85 -2.00 7.56 2.38
C TYR A 85 -1.18 8.85 2.41
N ALA A 86 -0.40 9.08 3.46
CA ALA A 86 0.52 10.22 3.54
C ALA A 86 1.54 10.21 2.39
N CYS A 87 2.12 9.04 2.07
CA CYS A 87 3.06 8.89 0.97
C CYS A 87 2.45 9.25 -0.39
N LEU A 88 1.24 8.75 -0.67
CA LEU A 88 0.54 9.03 -1.92
C LEU A 88 0.14 10.50 -2.03
N LEU A 89 -0.33 11.11 -0.94
CA LEU A 89 -0.60 12.54 -0.90
C LEU A 89 0.66 13.36 -1.17
N LYS A 90 1.80 12.99 -0.56
CA LYS A 90 3.08 13.68 -0.79
C LYS A 90 3.53 13.56 -2.25
N LEU A 91 3.45 12.38 -2.85
CA LEU A 91 3.81 12.18 -4.26
C LEU A 91 2.89 12.99 -5.19
N PHE A 92 1.59 13.03 -4.90
CA PHE A 92 0.64 13.87 -5.63
C PHE A 92 1.06 15.34 -5.56
N ILE A 93 1.34 15.86 -4.35
CA ILE A 93 1.78 17.25 -4.15
C ILE A 93 3.08 17.53 -4.90
N LEU A 94 4.12 16.72 -4.71
CA LEU A 94 5.44 16.92 -5.35
C LEU A 94 5.31 16.97 -6.88
N SER A 95 4.48 16.11 -7.46
CA SER A 95 4.27 16.08 -8.90
C SER A 95 3.52 17.29 -9.47
N ASN A 96 2.73 18.00 -8.65
CA ASN A 96 1.98 19.18 -9.07
C ASN A 96 2.68 20.50 -8.71
N GLU A 97 3.41 20.55 -7.59
CA GLU A 97 4.10 21.77 -7.12
C GLU A 97 5.36 22.11 -7.91
N SER A 98 6.02 21.11 -8.45
CA SER A 98 7.34 21.28 -9.05
C SER A 98 7.48 20.42 -10.30
N PRO A 99 6.62 20.63 -11.33
CA PRO A 99 6.64 19.81 -12.54
C PRO A 99 7.95 19.93 -13.33
N GLU A 100 8.69 21.02 -13.14
CA GLU A 100 9.96 21.29 -13.81
C GLU A 100 11.17 20.69 -13.08
N LYS A 101 11.03 20.23 -11.83
CA LYS A 101 12.16 19.69 -11.07
C LYS A 101 12.64 18.36 -11.69
N PRO A 102 13.97 18.12 -11.71
CA PRO A 102 14.51 16.83 -12.06
C PRO A 102 13.92 15.70 -11.21
N ARG A 103 13.65 14.55 -11.84
CA ARG A 103 13.11 13.36 -11.14
C ARG A 103 13.97 12.91 -9.96
N THR A 104 15.29 13.09 -10.04
CA THR A 104 16.26 12.81 -8.97
C THR A 104 15.99 13.67 -7.74
N GLU A 105 15.79 14.98 -7.93
CA GLU A 105 15.46 15.92 -6.85
C GLU A 105 14.10 15.59 -6.22
N LEU A 106 13.09 15.30 -7.05
CA LEU A 106 11.77 14.90 -6.55
C LEU A 106 11.84 13.61 -5.71
N MET A 107 12.65 12.64 -6.13
CA MET A 107 12.85 11.41 -5.36
C MET A 107 13.62 11.67 -4.05
N ILE A 108 14.62 12.56 -4.06
CA ILE A 108 15.35 12.96 -2.85
C ILE A 108 14.43 13.70 -1.87
N GLU A 109 13.57 14.60 -2.35
CA GLU A 109 12.56 15.27 -1.52
C GLU A 109 11.56 14.28 -0.93
N TYR A 110 11.18 13.26 -1.70
CA TYR A 110 10.33 12.19 -1.20
C TYR A 110 11.04 11.32 -0.16
N ILE A 111 12.31 10.95 -0.35
CA ILE A 111 13.11 10.24 0.65
C ILE A 111 13.25 11.07 1.94
N ASN A 112 13.46 12.38 1.81
CA ASN A 112 13.50 13.30 2.95
C ASN A 112 12.18 13.33 3.73
N PHE A 113 11.06 13.31 3.02
CA PHE A 113 9.74 13.21 3.64
C PHE A 113 9.59 11.91 4.44
N LEU A 114 9.99 10.78 3.85
CA LEU A 114 9.94 9.48 4.53
C LEU A 114 10.83 9.45 5.79
N ASP A 115 12.02 10.05 5.72
CA ASP A 115 12.98 10.07 6.82
C ASP A 115 12.60 11.04 7.94
N LYS A 116 12.22 12.28 7.59
CA LYS A 116 12.08 13.39 8.55
C LYS A 116 10.66 13.63 9.02
N GLU A 117 9.67 13.39 8.16
CA GLU A 117 8.26 13.65 8.49
C GLU A 117 7.56 12.36 8.92
N ILE A 118 7.68 11.28 8.15
CA ILE A 118 7.07 9.98 8.47
C ILE A 118 7.89 9.20 9.51
N ASP A 119 9.20 9.41 9.52
CA ASP A 119 10.17 8.66 10.32
C ASP A 119 10.10 7.13 10.12
N LEU A 120 9.72 6.71 8.91
CA LEU A 120 9.67 5.31 8.49
C LEU A 120 9.91 5.20 6.99
N ILE A 121 10.76 4.24 6.61
CA ILE A 121 11.08 3.97 5.21
C ILE A 121 10.71 2.52 4.90
N SER A 122 9.62 2.33 4.14
CA SER A 122 9.25 1.02 3.58
C SER A 122 9.79 0.86 2.16
N VAL A 123 10.28 -0.35 1.85
CA VAL A 123 10.75 -0.71 0.51
C VAL A 123 9.63 -0.58 -0.53
N ALA A 124 8.41 -0.97 -0.18
CA ALA A 124 7.25 -0.83 -1.08
C ALA A 124 7.00 0.64 -1.46
N MET A 125 7.13 1.56 -0.50
CA MET A 125 6.95 3.01 -0.72
C MET A 125 8.07 3.61 -1.58
N LEU A 126 9.31 3.14 -1.40
CA LEU A 126 10.44 3.56 -2.24
C LEU A 126 10.29 3.07 -3.68
N ILE A 127 9.98 1.78 -3.87
CA ILE A 127 9.71 1.19 -5.18
C ILE A 127 8.58 1.94 -5.88
N PHE A 128 7.50 2.23 -5.15
CA PHE A 128 6.38 3.01 -5.69
C PHE A 128 6.85 4.39 -6.18
N GLY A 129 7.64 5.11 -5.35
CA GLY A 129 8.23 6.40 -5.72
C GLY A 129 9.11 6.32 -6.98
N TYR A 130 9.97 5.30 -7.08
CA TYR A 130 10.80 5.07 -8.26
C TYR A 130 9.96 4.86 -9.53
N HIS A 131 8.95 3.99 -9.49
CA HIS A 131 8.05 3.79 -10.64
C HIS A 131 7.24 5.03 -10.99
N PHE A 132 6.78 5.77 -9.97
CA PHE A 132 6.00 6.99 -10.16
C PHE A 132 6.83 8.07 -10.90
N PHE A 133 8.03 8.37 -10.41
CA PHE A 133 8.91 9.37 -11.00
C PHE A 133 9.63 8.90 -12.27
N SER A 134 9.67 7.59 -12.55
CA SER A 134 10.16 7.08 -13.84
C SER A 134 9.20 7.35 -15.00
N GLY A 135 7.99 7.85 -14.73
CA GLY A 135 6.99 8.10 -15.76
C GLY A 135 6.12 6.89 -16.10
N ASN A 136 6.11 5.84 -15.29
CA ASN A 136 5.24 4.67 -15.53
C ASN A 136 3.76 5.11 -15.50
N SER A 137 3.09 5.07 -16.66
CA SER A 137 1.70 5.55 -16.81
C SER A 137 0.69 4.71 -16.01
N THR A 138 0.95 3.42 -15.83
CA THR A 138 0.13 2.51 -15.04
C THR A 138 0.17 2.86 -13.56
N ILE A 139 1.35 3.15 -13.02
CA ILE A 139 1.51 3.61 -11.63
C ILE A 139 1.04 5.06 -11.44
N LYS A 140 1.35 5.96 -12.37
CA LYS A 140 0.89 7.36 -12.30
C LYS A 140 -0.64 7.48 -12.22
N ARG A 141 -1.39 6.60 -12.89
CA ARG A 141 -2.86 6.57 -12.83
C ARG A 141 -3.43 6.27 -11.44
N MET A 142 -2.65 5.67 -10.53
CA MET A 142 -3.06 5.48 -9.12
C MET A 142 -3.09 6.81 -8.35
N VAL A 143 -2.16 7.71 -8.69
CA VAL A 143 -1.99 9.01 -8.01
C VAL A 143 -2.78 10.11 -8.72
N HIS A 144 -2.85 10.04 -10.04
CA HIS A 144 -3.54 10.99 -10.91
C HIS A 144 -4.72 10.32 -11.62
N PRO A 145 -5.85 10.11 -10.92
CA PRO A 145 -7.03 9.53 -11.56
C PRO A 145 -7.61 10.49 -12.60
N ALA A 146 -8.20 9.96 -13.66
CA ALA A 146 -8.75 10.74 -14.76
C ALA A 146 -9.97 11.62 -14.37
N LYS A 147 -10.64 11.30 -13.25
CA LYS A 147 -11.83 12.02 -12.79
C LYS A 147 -11.43 13.33 -12.11
N LYS A 148 -12.28 14.36 -12.32
CA LYS A 148 -11.93 15.75 -11.99
C LYS A 148 -12.39 16.24 -10.61
N THR A 149 -13.34 15.59 -9.93
CA THR A 149 -13.80 16.11 -8.64
C THR A 149 -12.85 15.73 -7.50
N VAL A 150 -12.80 16.60 -6.48
CA VAL A 150 -11.97 16.40 -5.28
C VAL A 150 -12.29 15.07 -4.61
N GLU A 151 -13.57 14.73 -4.45
CA GLU A 151 -14.02 13.48 -3.82
C GLU A 151 -13.48 12.26 -4.57
N TYR A 152 -13.52 12.28 -5.92
CA TYR A 152 -12.98 11.17 -6.69
C TYR A 152 -11.47 11.05 -6.58
N LYS A 153 -10.74 12.16 -6.56
CA LYS A 153 -9.27 12.17 -6.42
C LYS A 153 -8.85 11.67 -5.03
N ILE A 154 -9.48 12.17 -3.97
CA ILE A 154 -9.23 11.74 -2.59
C ILE A 154 -9.53 10.25 -2.42
N HIS A 155 -10.67 9.77 -2.92
CA HIS A 155 -11.02 8.35 -2.81
C HIS A 155 -10.09 7.45 -3.64
N ALA A 156 -9.61 7.93 -4.80
CA ALA A 156 -8.65 7.16 -5.58
C ALA A 156 -7.31 7.02 -4.85
N LEU A 157 -6.78 8.10 -4.26
CA LEU A 157 -5.57 8.06 -3.44
C LEU A 157 -5.75 7.17 -2.22
N TRP A 158 -6.91 7.23 -1.58
CA TRP A 158 -7.27 6.36 -0.45
C TRP A 158 -7.29 4.88 -0.84
N ASN A 159 -7.98 4.53 -1.92
CA ASN A 159 -8.03 3.14 -2.39
C ASN A 159 -6.64 2.63 -2.77
N ALA A 160 -5.85 3.46 -3.49
CA ALA A 160 -4.46 3.15 -3.78
C ALA A 160 -3.63 2.97 -2.50
N ALA A 161 -3.91 3.69 -1.42
CA ALA A 161 -3.21 3.53 -0.14
C ALA A 161 -3.50 2.17 0.49
N ILE A 162 -4.76 1.69 0.41
CA ILE A 162 -5.17 0.36 0.85
C ILE A 162 -4.48 -0.72 0.02
N ASP A 163 -4.52 -0.60 -1.31
CA ASP A 163 -3.86 -1.51 -2.26
C ASP A 163 -2.38 -1.70 -1.89
N LEU A 164 -1.67 -0.61 -1.58
CA LEU A 164 -0.25 -0.64 -1.20
C LEU A 164 0.03 -1.30 0.16
N THR A 165 -0.98 -1.57 0.99
CA THR A 165 -0.79 -2.28 2.26
C THR A 165 -0.54 -3.78 2.01
N PHE A 166 -1.16 -4.36 0.98
CA PHE A 166 -1.10 -5.79 0.69
C PHE A 166 0.32 -6.30 0.42
N PRO A 167 1.14 -5.68 -0.46
CA PRO A 167 2.52 -6.11 -0.66
C PRO A 167 3.30 -6.21 0.66
N THR A 168 3.14 -5.20 1.53
CA THR A 168 3.83 -5.14 2.83
C THR A 168 3.34 -6.22 3.79
N LEU A 169 2.03 -6.45 3.85
CA LEU A 169 1.44 -7.47 4.73
C LEU A 169 1.81 -8.90 4.30
N VAL A 170 1.78 -9.18 3.00
CA VAL A 170 2.16 -10.48 2.46
C VAL A 170 3.62 -10.78 2.75
N SER A 171 4.52 -9.81 2.57
CA SER A 171 5.94 -9.99 2.93
C SER A 171 6.15 -10.26 4.42
N LYS A 172 5.34 -9.68 5.32
CA LYS A 172 5.41 -9.97 6.77
C LYS A 172 4.99 -11.39 7.12
N ASN A 173 4.06 -11.98 6.37
CA ASN A 173 3.62 -13.35 6.61
C ASN A 173 4.68 -14.40 6.21
N PHE A 174 5.68 -14.02 5.41
CA PHE A 174 6.82 -14.88 5.06
C PHE A 174 7.52 -15.46 6.30
N ALA A 175 7.57 -14.69 7.40
CA ALA A 175 8.35 -15.02 8.58
C ALA A 175 7.63 -15.94 9.60
N LYS A 176 6.33 -16.21 9.46
CA LYS A 176 5.55 -16.84 10.54
C LYS A 176 5.53 -18.36 10.49
N ASP A 177 5.36 -18.97 9.32
CA ASP A 177 4.93 -20.38 9.24
C ASP A 177 5.86 -21.28 8.41
N GLY A 178 7.04 -20.79 8.01
CA GLY A 178 7.95 -21.54 7.13
C GLY A 178 7.39 -21.80 5.72
N THR A 179 6.24 -21.20 5.40
CA THR A 179 5.60 -21.25 4.08
C THR A 179 5.95 -20.02 3.25
N ILE A 180 6.17 -20.21 1.96
CA ILE A 180 6.37 -19.10 1.01
C ILE A 180 4.98 -18.54 0.65
N PRO A 181 4.63 -17.31 1.05
CA PRO A 181 3.37 -16.70 0.65
C PRO A 181 3.42 -16.37 -0.84
N VAL A 182 2.38 -16.76 -1.56
CA VAL A 182 2.16 -16.36 -2.96
C VAL A 182 1.13 -15.24 -2.96
N PHE A 183 1.53 -14.06 -3.41
CA PHE A 183 0.59 -12.97 -3.64
C PHE A 183 -0.06 -13.14 -5.01
N THR A 184 -1.38 -13.36 -5.04
CA THR A 184 -2.16 -13.42 -6.27
C THR A 184 -3.02 -12.17 -6.38
N THR A 185 -2.85 -11.43 -7.47
CA THR A 185 -3.66 -10.24 -7.77
C THR A 185 -3.97 -10.17 -9.25
N CYS A 186 -5.17 -9.70 -9.59
CA CYS A 186 -5.54 -9.33 -10.96
C CYS A 186 -5.19 -7.87 -11.27
N ASP A 187 -4.69 -7.12 -10.29
CA ASP A 187 -4.26 -5.74 -10.48
C ASP A 187 -2.80 -5.67 -10.94
N GLU A 188 -2.62 -5.35 -12.23
CA GLU A 188 -1.31 -5.15 -12.86
C GLU A 188 -0.44 -4.14 -12.09
N ARG A 189 -1.05 -3.10 -11.50
CA ARG A 189 -0.34 -2.04 -10.78
C ARG A 189 0.33 -2.59 -9.52
N LEU A 190 -0.41 -3.40 -8.77
CA LEU A 190 0.09 -4.08 -7.58
C LEU A 190 1.11 -5.16 -7.93
N TRP A 191 0.90 -5.87 -9.03
CA TRP A 191 1.85 -6.85 -9.52
C TRP A 191 3.21 -6.21 -9.85
N ILE A 192 3.24 -5.04 -10.53
CA ILE A 192 4.49 -4.32 -10.84
C ILE A 192 5.28 -4.00 -9.55
N ILE A 193 4.59 -3.52 -8.51
CA ILE A 193 5.21 -3.13 -7.24
C ILE A 193 5.74 -4.37 -6.53
N PHE A 194 4.90 -5.40 -6.38
CA PHE A 194 5.27 -6.64 -5.70
C PHE A 194 6.40 -7.39 -6.43
N ASN A 195 6.37 -7.46 -7.76
CA ASN A 195 7.40 -8.10 -8.56
C ASN A 195 8.75 -7.36 -8.52
N SER A 196 8.73 -6.05 -8.22
CA SER A 196 9.94 -5.26 -8.00
C SER A 196 10.56 -5.48 -6.60
N MET A 197 9.83 -6.13 -5.67
CA MET A 197 10.31 -6.49 -4.34
C MET A 197 10.96 -7.88 -4.37
N LYS A 198 12.27 -7.95 -4.16
CA LYS A 198 13.00 -9.21 -4.00
C LYS A 198 13.27 -9.47 -2.53
N VAL A 199 12.64 -10.50 -1.98
CA VAL A 199 12.88 -10.95 -0.60
C VAL A 199 14.03 -11.96 -0.61
N LYS A 200 15.17 -11.61 0.00
CA LYS A 200 16.27 -12.54 0.28
C LYS A 200 16.16 -13.03 1.71
N VAL A 201 16.00 -14.34 1.86
CA VAL A 201 15.85 -15.03 3.14
C VAL A 201 17.18 -15.68 3.47
N LEU A 202 17.71 -15.36 4.64
CA LEU A 202 18.92 -16.00 5.15
C LEU A 202 18.51 -17.10 6.14
N PHE A 203 19.11 -18.27 5.98
CA PHE A 203 18.94 -19.38 6.92
C PHE A 203 20.16 -19.43 7.84
N THR A 204 19.94 -19.46 9.15
CA THR A 204 21.02 -19.71 10.12
C THR A 204 21.32 -21.21 10.22
N GLU A 205 22.47 -21.57 10.79
CA GLU A 205 22.96 -22.96 10.96
C GLU A 205 21.94 -23.90 11.63
N ASN A 206 20.93 -23.35 12.34
CA ASN A 206 19.86 -24.10 13.01
C ASN A 206 18.54 -24.17 12.23
N THR A 207 18.53 -23.95 10.90
CA THR A 207 17.31 -23.90 10.03
C THR A 207 16.29 -22.82 10.39
N LYS A 208 16.58 -21.97 11.38
CA LYS A 208 15.75 -20.82 11.72
C LYS A 208 15.97 -19.73 10.69
N ILE A 209 14.86 -19.24 10.12
CA ILE A 209 14.83 -18.07 9.26
C ILE A 209 15.37 -16.89 10.06
N ASP A 210 16.44 -16.27 9.57
CA ASP A 210 16.93 -15.02 10.14
C ASP A 210 15.97 -13.91 9.73
N VAL A 211 15.50 -13.14 10.71
CA VAL A 211 14.56 -12.04 10.52
C VAL A 211 15.22 -10.74 11.02
N PRO A 212 15.14 -9.65 10.26
CA PRO A 212 14.34 -9.45 9.05
C PRO A 212 15.04 -9.89 7.75
N PRO A 213 14.29 -10.36 6.73
CA PRO A 213 14.84 -10.68 5.42
C PRO A 213 15.43 -9.43 4.75
N ILE A 214 16.49 -9.63 3.95
CA ILE A 214 17.06 -8.56 3.13
C ILE A 214 16.10 -8.30 1.97
N MET A 215 15.66 -7.06 1.84
CA MET A 215 14.79 -6.62 0.75
C MET A 215 15.62 -5.93 -0.32
N GLU A 216 15.67 -6.50 -1.52
CA GLU A 216 16.27 -5.90 -2.70
C GLU A 216 15.20 -5.30 -3.62
N MET A 217 15.55 -4.23 -4.32
CA MET A 217 14.66 -3.58 -5.29
C MET A 217 15.14 -3.91 -6.70
N ASP A 218 14.26 -4.44 -7.53
CA ASP A 218 14.49 -4.55 -8.97
C ASP A 218 13.88 -3.34 -9.69
N LEU A 219 14.74 -2.42 -10.13
CA LEU A 219 14.34 -1.22 -10.85
C LEU A 219 14.56 -1.34 -12.37
N SER A 220 14.85 -2.54 -12.89
CA SER A 220 15.10 -2.75 -14.33
C SER A 220 13.90 -2.39 -15.21
N ALA A 221 12.69 -2.52 -14.68
CA ALA A 221 11.44 -2.15 -15.35
C ALA A 221 11.14 -0.63 -15.31
N THR A 222 12.08 0.20 -14.83
CA THR A 222 11.91 1.65 -14.73
C THR A 222 12.78 2.38 -15.75
N ASN A 223 12.38 3.60 -16.11
CA ASN A 223 13.12 4.44 -17.07
C ASN A 223 14.29 5.22 -16.43
N TRP A 224 14.78 4.80 -15.26
CA TRP A 224 15.89 5.48 -14.60
C TRP A 224 17.21 5.13 -15.27
N ASN A 225 18.06 6.14 -15.48
CA ASN A 225 19.42 5.90 -15.95
C ASN A 225 20.33 5.56 -14.76
N LYS A 226 21.51 4.99 -15.04
CA LYS A 226 22.45 4.54 -14.00
C LYS A 226 22.98 5.68 -13.14
N GLU A 227 23.18 6.86 -13.71
CA GLU A 227 23.74 8.02 -13.01
C GLU A 227 22.74 8.59 -12.00
N ASP A 228 21.48 8.74 -12.41
CA ASP A 228 20.37 9.16 -11.56
C ASP A 228 20.17 8.17 -10.39
N LEU A 229 20.16 6.86 -10.68
CA LEU A 229 20.04 5.84 -9.64
C LEU A 229 21.20 5.88 -8.66
N LYS A 230 22.44 6.08 -9.16
CA LYS A 230 23.63 6.19 -8.32
C LYS A 230 23.51 7.40 -7.38
N SER A 231 23.11 8.57 -7.91
CA SER A 231 22.90 9.79 -7.13
C SER A 231 21.86 9.60 -6.01
N VAL A 232 20.69 9.06 -6.35
CA VAL A 232 19.63 8.80 -5.36
C VAL A 232 20.07 7.76 -4.33
N ASN A 233 20.80 6.72 -4.74
CA ASN A 233 21.28 5.67 -3.85
C ASN A 233 22.38 6.16 -2.89
N GLU A 234 23.29 7.01 -3.36
CA GLU A 234 24.30 7.66 -2.51
C GLU A 234 23.62 8.53 -1.43
N TYR A 235 22.60 9.29 -1.82
CA TYR A 235 21.80 10.06 -0.86
C TYR A 235 21.08 9.16 0.14
N PHE A 236 20.40 8.12 -0.35
CA PHE A 236 19.69 7.17 0.49
C PHE A 236 20.61 6.47 1.50
N TRP A 237 21.83 6.13 1.09
CA TRP A 237 22.83 5.55 1.99
C TRP A 237 23.22 6.48 3.14
N GLN A 238 23.38 7.78 2.86
CA GLN A 238 23.65 8.79 3.91
C GLN A 238 22.50 8.85 4.93
N VAL A 239 21.25 8.81 4.44
CA VAL A 239 20.06 8.75 5.30
C VAL A 239 20.08 7.49 6.17
N GLN A 240 20.33 6.32 5.59
CA GLN A 240 20.41 5.05 6.34
C GLN A 240 21.50 5.07 7.42
N MET A 241 22.66 5.66 7.13
CA MET A 241 23.74 5.79 8.10
C MET A 241 23.37 6.71 9.27
N SER A 242 22.66 7.80 9.01
CA SER A 242 22.13 8.67 10.06
C SER A 242 21.11 7.93 10.94
N ARG A 243 20.16 7.23 10.31
CA ARG A 243 19.10 6.48 11.01
C ARG A 243 19.63 5.31 11.85
N LYS A 244 20.71 4.65 11.42
CA LYS A 244 21.35 3.57 12.19
C LYS A 244 21.68 3.99 13.61
N ASN A 245 22.10 5.25 13.80
CA ASN A 245 22.42 5.77 15.12
C ASN A 245 21.16 6.08 15.96
N LYS A 246 20.05 6.47 15.33
CA LYS A 246 18.78 6.81 16.01
C LYS A 246 18.10 5.59 16.64
N PHE A 247 18.01 4.48 15.90
CA PHE A 247 17.35 3.25 16.36
C PHE A 247 18.02 2.57 17.56
N ILE A 248 19.27 2.91 17.87
CA ILE A 248 20.01 2.32 18.99
C ILE A 248 19.56 2.93 20.34
N PHE A 249 18.97 4.13 20.34
CA PHE A 249 18.75 4.90 21.59
C PHE A 249 17.30 5.30 21.85
N GLU A 250 16.41 5.27 20.86
CA GLU A 250 15.03 5.73 21.01
C GLU A 250 14.03 4.57 21.11
N LYS A 251 13.19 4.61 22.16
CA LYS A 251 12.01 3.73 22.28
C LYS A 251 10.85 4.42 21.55
N ILE A 252 10.32 3.80 20.51
CA ILE A 252 9.23 4.35 19.71
C ILE A 252 7.90 4.16 20.47
N ASP A 253 7.18 5.24 20.74
CA ASP A 253 5.78 5.20 21.16
C ASP A 253 4.87 5.16 19.92
N ILE A 254 4.10 4.08 19.81
CA ILE A 254 3.20 3.85 18.68
C ILE A 254 2.05 4.86 18.67
N ASN A 255 1.55 5.29 19.83
CA ASN A 255 0.43 6.23 19.90
C ASN A 255 0.86 7.61 19.43
N ASP A 256 2.04 8.09 19.86
CA ASP A 256 2.60 9.36 19.40
C ASP A 256 2.89 9.32 17.90
N MET A 257 3.44 8.21 17.40
CA MET A 257 3.66 8.01 15.96
C MET A 257 2.35 8.08 15.17
N LEU A 258 1.29 7.41 15.62
CA LEU A 258 -0.02 7.43 14.96
C LEU A 258 -0.67 8.82 15.01
N SER A 259 -0.54 9.54 16.13
CA SER A 259 -1.01 10.92 16.24
C SER A 259 -0.29 11.84 15.25
N ASN A 260 1.04 11.75 15.18
CA ASN A 260 1.83 12.53 14.23
C ASN A 260 1.47 12.20 12.78
N LEU A 261 1.29 10.91 12.45
CA LEU A 261 0.87 10.47 11.12
C LEU A 261 -0.52 11.01 10.73
N ARG A 262 -1.44 11.10 11.69
CA ARG A 262 -2.76 11.70 11.46
C ARG A 262 -2.65 13.18 11.11
N ASP A 263 -1.83 13.94 11.84
CA ASP A 263 -1.59 15.35 11.56
C ASP A 263 -0.91 15.57 10.21
N ILE A 264 0.03 14.69 9.84
CA ILE A 264 0.67 14.68 8.54
C ILE A 264 -0.38 14.43 7.44
N CYS A 265 -1.23 13.40 7.59
CA CYS A 265 -2.30 13.11 6.62
C CYS A 265 -3.23 14.32 6.46
N MET A 266 -3.65 14.95 7.56
CA MET A 266 -4.52 16.12 7.54
C MET A 266 -3.88 17.29 6.78
N ARG A 267 -2.64 17.63 7.12
CA ARG A 267 -1.90 18.73 6.46
C ARG A 267 -1.68 18.45 4.98
N LEU A 268 -1.28 17.23 4.62
CA LEU A 268 -1.05 16.84 3.24
C LEU A 268 -2.36 16.78 2.45
N GLU A 269 -3.45 16.26 3.02
CA GLU A 269 -4.74 16.22 2.32
C GLU A 269 -5.24 17.62 2.00
N ASN A 270 -5.18 18.53 2.97
CA ASN A 270 -5.55 19.93 2.78
C ASN A 270 -4.68 20.62 1.73
N LYS A 271 -3.37 20.33 1.71
CA LYS A 271 -2.46 20.85 0.70
C LYS A 271 -2.72 20.25 -0.68
N ALA A 272 -2.97 18.95 -0.76
CA ALA A 272 -3.25 18.25 -2.00
C ALA A 272 -4.53 18.77 -2.68
N LYS A 273 -5.56 19.13 -1.89
CA LYS A 273 -6.82 19.70 -2.39
C LYS A 273 -6.64 20.97 -3.22
N ILE A 274 -5.54 21.72 -3.04
CA ILE A 274 -5.22 22.91 -3.85
C ILE A 274 -4.98 22.53 -5.33
N TYR A 275 -4.53 21.31 -5.59
CA TYR A 275 -4.21 20.79 -6.93
C TYR A 275 -5.27 19.80 -7.48
N MET A 276 -6.37 19.58 -6.73
CA MET A 276 -7.44 18.65 -7.10
C MET A 276 -8.56 19.36 -7.83
#